data_AF-A0A6B1BNE8-F1
#
_entry.id   AF-A0A6B1BNE8-F1
#
_cell.length_a   1.000
_cell.length_b   1.000
_cell.length_c   1.000
_cell.angle_alpha   90.00
_cell.angle_beta   90.00
_cell.angle_gamma   90.00
#
_symmetry.space_group_name_H-M   'P 1'
#
loop_
_entity.id
_entity.type
_entity.pdbx_description
1 polymer ?
#
loop_
_entity_poly.entity_id
_entity_poly.type
_entity_poly.pdbx_seq_one_letter_code
_entity_poly.pdbx_strand_id
1 'polypeptide(L)'
;MLRDVHRYHTAQALKDTFKTEAGVLNSVYEKVFNRYQHHIDHYFFHLYQVVKFVDQSDQEVEIKKFYIDLIRAQLSSYELCLLFYYGLTDRGANFKDLVEKYPLFAYMPSDVSIDEEHRKLYAPSAYGESG
;
A
#
# COMPACT_ATOMS: atom_id res chain seq x y z
N MET A 1 18.06 -11.91 33.74
CA MET A 1 19.17 -12.19 32.79
C MET A 1 18.67 -12.50 31.37
N LEU A 2 18.00 -13.63 31.09
CA LEU A 2 17.50 -13.92 29.72
C LEU A 2 16.32 -13.02 29.26
N ARG A 3 15.52 -12.47 30.20
CA ARG A 3 14.40 -11.56 29.89
C ARG A 3 14.84 -10.11 29.57
N ASP A 4 16.01 -9.71 30.04
CA ASP A 4 16.51 -8.32 29.91
C ASP A 4 17.21 -8.11 28.57
N VAL A 5 17.93 -9.13 28.09
CA VAL A 5 18.56 -9.15 26.76
C VAL A 5 17.51 -9.08 25.65
N HIS A 6 16.40 -9.81 25.80
CA HIS A 6 15.30 -9.78 24.83
C HIS A 6 14.66 -8.38 24.73
N ARG A 7 14.37 -7.71 25.87
CA ARG A 7 13.86 -6.32 25.88
C ARG A 7 14.84 -5.31 25.28
N TYR A 8 16.15 -5.51 25.46
CA TYR A 8 17.16 -4.62 24.89
C TYR A 8 17.24 -4.76 23.37
N HIS A 9 17.23 -5.98 22.84
CA HIS A 9 17.17 -6.21 21.39
C HIS A 9 15.85 -5.73 20.78
N THR A 10 14.72 -5.87 21.46
CA THR A 10 13.44 -5.31 21.01
C THR A 10 13.44 -3.78 21.01
N ALA A 11 14.02 -3.13 22.03
CA ALA A 11 14.13 -1.67 22.08
C ALA A 11 15.11 -1.12 21.02
N GLN A 12 16.17 -1.85 20.71
CA GLN A 12 17.11 -1.52 19.64
C GLN A 12 16.45 -1.71 18.27
N ALA A 13 15.76 -2.84 18.05
CA ALA A 13 15.00 -3.11 16.83
C ALA A 13 13.92 -2.06 16.60
N LEU A 14 13.16 -1.68 17.63
CA LEU A 14 12.19 -0.59 17.54
C LEU A 14 12.86 0.73 17.16
N LYS A 15 13.97 1.11 17.81
CA LYS A 15 14.73 2.31 17.46
C LYS A 15 15.26 2.29 16.03
N ASP A 16 15.66 1.13 15.52
CA ASP A 16 16.13 0.96 14.16
C ASP A 16 14.96 0.94 13.14
N THR A 17 13.78 0.43 13.53
CA THR A 17 12.52 0.62 12.77
C THR A 17 12.17 2.10 12.66
N PHE A 18 12.34 2.90 13.72
CA PHE A 18 12.11 4.35 13.67
C PHE A 18 13.23 5.15 12.95
N LYS A 19 14.34 4.52 12.53
CA LYS A 19 15.38 5.20 11.74
C LYS A 19 15.09 5.21 10.25
N THR A 20 14.21 4.34 9.74
CA THR A 20 13.84 4.32 8.33
C THR A 20 12.50 5.02 8.12
N GLU A 21 12.37 5.72 7.01
CA GLU A 21 11.13 6.40 6.63
C GLU A 21 9.96 5.40 6.54
N ALA A 22 10.21 4.20 6.02
CA ALA A 22 9.24 3.10 5.99
C ALA A 22 8.78 2.67 7.39
N GLY A 23 9.68 2.56 8.37
CA GLY A 23 9.30 2.15 9.72
C GLY A 23 8.62 3.27 10.52
N VAL A 24 8.97 4.54 10.27
CA VAL A 24 8.19 5.69 10.75
C VAL A 24 6.78 5.64 10.15
N LEU A 25 6.67 5.45 8.84
CA LEU A 25 5.38 5.39 8.14
C LEU A 25 4.51 4.25 8.67
N ASN A 26 5.06 3.04 8.79
CA ASN A 26 4.34 1.90 9.35
C ASN A 26 3.87 2.22 10.78
N SER A 27 4.71 2.83 11.62
CA SER A 27 4.33 3.19 12.98
C SER A 27 3.25 4.28 13.06
N VAL A 28 3.28 5.26 12.16
CA VAL A 28 2.27 6.33 12.08
C VAL A 28 0.96 5.74 11.58
N TYR A 29 1.02 4.90 10.54
CA TYR A 29 -0.13 4.16 10.04
C TYR A 29 -0.74 3.30 11.16
N GLU A 30 0.04 2.49 11.86
CA GLU A 30 -0.45 1.67 12.97
C GLU A 30 -1.03 2.51 14.11
N LYS A 31 -0.49 3.70 14.40
CA LYS A 31 -1.03 4.60 15.44
C LYS A 31 -2.34 5.28 15.01
N VAL A 32 -2.37 5.80 13.79
CA VAL A 32 -3.53 6.54 13.23
C VAL A 32 -4.68 5.57 12.97
N PHE A 33 -4.36 4.41 12.43
CA PHE A 33 -5.37 3.45 12.00
C PHE A 33 -5.66 2.35 13.02
N ASN A 34 -4.96 2.23 14.15
CA ASN A 34 -5.17 1.16 15.15
C ASN A 34 -6.65 0.87 15.47
N ARG A 35 -7.47 1.93 15.57
CA ARG A 35 -8.91 1.83 15.85
C ARG A 35 -9.74 1.18 14.73
N TYR A 36 -9.30 1.33 13.48
CA TYR A 36 -9.98 0.83 12.27
C TYR A 36 -9.14 -0.18 11.48
N GLN A 37 -7.94 -0.50 11.98
CA GLN A 37 -6.90 -1.23 11.26
C GLN A 37 -7.40 -2.57 10.77
N HIS A 38 -8.10 -3.31 11.62
CA HIS A 38 -8.67 -4.60 11.24
C HIS A 38 -9.66 -4.49 10.07
N HIS A 39 -10.48 -3.44 10.03
CA HIS A 39 -11.44 -3.23 8.95
C HIS A 39 -10.75 -2.80 7.66
N ILE A 40 -9.77 -1.91 7.76
CA ILE A 40 -9.02 -1.39 6.60
C ILE A 40 -8.14 -2.48 6.00
N ASP A 41 -7.41 -3.23 6.83
CA ASP A 41 -6.58 -4.35 6.39
C ASP A 41 -7.45 -5.41 5.70
N HIS A 42 -8.62 -5.73 6.25
CA HIS A 42 -9.52 -6.70 5.62
C HIS A 42 -10.08 -6.20 4.28
N TYR A 43 -10.46 -4.92 4.22
CA TYR A 43 -10.96 -4.29 3.00
C TYR A 43 -9.91 -4.32 1.88
N PHE A 44 -8.68 -3.85 2.14
CA PHE A 44 -7.63 -3.84 1.13
C PHE A 44 -7.06 -5.23 0.84
N PHE A 45 -7.08 -6.15 1.80
CA PHE A 45 -6.77 -7.55 1.52
C PHE A 45 -7.78 -8.16 0.56
N HIS A 46 -9.08 -7.90 0.75
CA HIS A 46 -10.10 -8.37 -0.20
C HIS A 46 -9.89 -7.73 -1.58
N LEU A 47 -9.65 -6.42 -1.64
CA LEU A 47 -9.33 -5.73 -2.90
C LEU A 47 -8.11 -6.34 -3.60
N TYR A 48 -7.04 -6.61 -2.85
CA TYR A 48 -5.86 -7.32 -3.34
C TYR A 48 -6.20 -8.67 -3.95
N GLN A 49 -7.03 -9.49 -3.28
CA GLN A 49 -7.42 -10.80 -3.80
C GLN A 49 -8.18 -10.68 -5.13
N VAL A 50 -9.08 -9.69 -5.26
CA VAL A 50 -9.82 -9.46 -6.50
C VAL A 50 -8.87 -9.03 -7.63
N VAL A 51 -7.99 -8.06 -7.38
CA VAL A 51 -6.99 -7.60 -8.36
C VAL A 51 -6.06 -8.75 -8.77
N LYS A 52 -5.59 -9.54 -7.81
CA LYS A 52 -4.74 -10.71 -8.04
C LYS A 52 -5.47 -11.77 -8.87
N PHE A 53 -6.75 -12.01 -8.61
CA PHE A 53 -7.56 -12.93 -9.40
C PHE A 53 -7.62 -12.50 -10.88
N VAL A 54 -7.85 -11.21 -11.14
CA VAL A 54 -7.82 -10.65 -12.50
C VAL A 54 -6.42 -10.82 -13.12
N ASP A 55 -5.37 -10.51 -12.37
CA ASP A 55 -3.98 -10.64 -12.82
C ASP A 55 -3.62 -12.07 -13.25
N GLN A 56 -4.04 -13.04 -12.46
CA GLN A 56 -3.74 -14.47 -12.66
C GLN A 56 -4.69 -15.17 -13.64
N SER A 57 -5.76 -14.50 -14.08
CA SER A 57 -6.71 -15.08 -15.04
C SER A 57 -6.03 -15.37 -16.40
N ASP A 58 -6.51 -16.39 -17.11
CA ASP A 58 -6.07 -16.70 -18.47
C ASP A 58 -6.87 -15.85 -19.48
N GLN A 59 -6.67 -14.54 -19.43
CA GLN A 59 -7.34 -13.55 -20.27
C GLN A 59 -6.33 -12.63 -20.93
N GLU A 60 -6.73 -12.00 -22.04
CA GLU A 60 -5.93 -11.00 -22.74
C GLU A 60 -5.64 -9.79 -21.83
N VAL A 61 -4.52 -9.11 -22.07
CA VAL A 61 -4.03 -8.00 -21.23
C VAL A 61 -5.05 -6.86 -21.21
N GLU A 62 -5.71 -6.61 -22.33
CA GLU A 62 -6.75 -5.61 -22.54
C GLU A 62 -7.97 -5.88 -21.64
N ILE A 63 -8.40 -7.15 -21.56
CA ILE A 63 -9.51 -7.58 -20.70
C ILE A 63 -9.14 -7.41 -19.22
N LYS A 64 -7.92 -7.80 -18.84
CA LYS A 64 -7.43 -7.59 -17.46
C LYS A 64 -7.41 -6.11 -17.10
N LYS A 65 -6.84 -5.26 -17.96
CA LYS A 65 -6.81 -3.81 -17.75
C LYS A 65 -8.20 -3.24 -17.58
N PHE A 66 -9.16 -3.63 -18.43
CA PHE A 66 -10.56 -3.21 -18.31
C PHE A 66 -11.16 -3.52 -16.94
N TYR A 67 -10.97 -4.74 -16.42
CA TYR A 67 -11.49 -5.09 -15.09
C TYR A 67 -10.77 -4.36 -13.95
N ILE A 68 -9.45 -4.14 -14.06
CA ILE A 68 -8.73 -3.34 -13.07
C ILE A 68 -9.18 -1.87 -13.10
N ASP A 69 -9.40 -1.29 -14.27
CA ASP A 69 -9.94 0.05 -14.41
C ASP A 69 -11.35 0.16 -13.81
N LEU A 70 -12.19 -0.89 -13.97
CA LEU A 70 -13.51 -0.96 -13.34
C LEU A 70 -13.42 -1.02 -11.81
N ILE A 71 -12.53 -1.85 -11.25
CA ILE A 71 -12.27 -1.92 -9.80
C ILE A 71 -11.78 -0.56 -9.30
N ARG A 72 -10.84 0.07 -10.00
CA ARG A 72 -10.34 1.40 -9.65
C ARG A 72 -11.45 2.45 -9.62
N ALA A 73 -12.36 2.43 -10.59
CA ALA A 73 -13.47 3.37 -10.66
C ALA A 73 -14.45 3.28 -9.47
N GLN A 74 -14.41 2.19 -8.70
CA GLN A 74 -15.21 2.04 -7.47
C GLN A 74 -14.54 2.70 -6.25
N LEU A 75 -13.25 3.00 -6.32
CA LEU A 75 -12.50 3.57 -5.21
C LEU A 75 -12.67 5.09 -5.20
N SER A 76 -13.06 5.63 -4.06
CA SER A 76 -13.03 7.07 -3.81
C SER A 76 -11.59 7.60 -3.73
N SER A 77 -11.44 8.92 -3.89
CA SER A 77 -10.18 9.64 -3.68
C SER A 77 -9.51 9.27 -2.35
N TYR A 78 -10.30 9.20 -1.28
CA TYR A 78 -9.82 8.87 0.06
C TYR A 78 -9.38 7.40 0.17
N GLU A 79 -10.10 6.46 -0.46
CA GLU A 79 -9.72 5.06 -0.48
C GLU A 79 -8.43 4.82 -1.27
N LEU A 80 -8.21 5.55 -2.38
CA LEU A 80 -6.94 5.53 -3.10
C LEU A 80 -5.78 6.04 -2.23
N CYS A 81 -6.00 7.09 -1.45
CA CYS A 81 -5.01 7.60 -0.49
C CYS A 81 -4.69 6.57 0.60
N LEU A 82 -5.72 5.91 1.14
CA LEU A 82 -5.54 4.86 2.14
C LEU A 82 -4.82 3.64 1.55
N LEU A 83 -5.15 3.26 0.32
CA LEU A 83 -4.48 2.19 -0.42
C LEU A 83 -3.00 2.51 -0.63
N PHE A 84 -2.69 3.75 -0.97
CA PHE A 84 -1.32 4.23 -1.12
C PHE A 84 -0.48 3.97 0.13
N TYR A 85 -0.96 4.37 1.30
CA TYR A 85 -0.22 4.14 2.54
C TYR A 85 -0.26 2.67 2.96
N TYR A 86 -1.36 1.96 2.75
CA TYR A 86 -1.47 0.53 3.02
C TYR A 86 -0.41 -0.26 2.25
N GLY A 87 -0.23 0.00 0.96
CA GLY A 87 0.73 -0.71 0.12
C GLY A 87 2.20 -0.47 0.47
N LEU A 88 2.50 0.58 1.25
CA LEU A 88 3.83 0.87 1.80
C LEU A 88 4.07 0.21 3.17
N THR A 89 3.04 -0.37 3.79
CA THR A 89 3.21 -1.17 5.01
C THR A 89 3.69 -2.58 4.70
N ASP A 90 4.28 -3.24 5.69
CA ASP A 90 4.69 -4.65 5.58
C ASP A 90 3.52 -5.57 5.19
N ARG A 91 2.28 -5.23 5.59
CA ARG A 91 1.07 -6.02 5.31
C ARG A 91 0.61 -5.86 3.86
N GLY A 92 0.69 -4.63 3.35
CA GLY A 92 0.28 -4.29 1.99
C GLY A 92 1.38 -4.42 0.94
N ALA A 93 2.61 -4.80 1.33
CA ALA A 93 3.75 -4.92 0.43
C ALA A 93 3.47 -5.79 -0.80
N ASN A 94 2.71 -6.88 -0.66
CA ASN A 94 2.32 -7.73 -1.80
C ASN A 94 1.39 -7.03 -2.80
N PHE A 95 0.68 -6.00 -2.36
CA PHE A 95 -0.23 -5.23 -3.21
C PHE A 95 0.52 -4.14 -4.00
N LYS A 96 1.69 -3.72 -3.52
CA LYS A 96 2.55 -2.74 -4.19
C LYS A 96 2.88 -3.14 -5.64
N ASP A 97 3.28 -4.40 -5.85
CA ASP A 97 3.62 -4.90 -7.18
C ASP A 97 2.46 -4.80 -8.17
N LEU A 98 1.24 -5.09 -7.70
CA LEU A 98 0.03 -5.01 -8.54
C LEU A 98 -0.36 -3.56 -8.82
N VAL A 99 -0.20 -2.66 -7.85
CA VAL A 99 -0.41 -1.21 -8.01
C VAL A 99 0.57 -0.60 -9.00
N GLU A 100 1.79 -1.11 -9.07
CA GLU A 100 2.81 -0.67 -10.04
C GLU A 100 2.61 -1.29 -11.43
N LYS A 101 2.11 -2.53 -11.50
CA LYS A 101 1.80 -3.25 -12.74
C LYS A 101 0.58 -2.69 -13.44
N TYR A 102 -0.47 -2.41 -12.67
CA TYR A 102 -1.69 -1.78 -13.13
C TYR A 102 -1.71 -0.39 -12.54
N PRO A 103 -1.43 0.68 -13.30
CA PRO A 103 -1.18 2.04 -12.81
C PRO A 103 -2.39 2.61 -12.04
N LEU A 104 -2.59 2.13 -10.81
CA LEU A 104 -3.80 2.35 -10.02
C LEU A 104 -3.85 3.79 -9.52
N PHE A 105 -2.70 4.47 -9.45
CA PHE A 105 -2.58 5.86 -9.02
C PHE A 105 -2.50 6.86 -10.19
N ALA A 106 -2.61 6.42 -11.45
CA ALA A 106 -2.52 7.32 -12.61
C ALA A 106 -3.57 8.43 -12.64
N TYR A 107 -4.72 8.21 -12.03
CA TYR A 107 -5.81 9.18 -11.95
C TYR A 107 -6.11 9.55 -10.50
N MET A 108 -5.10 9.45 -9.62
CA MET A 108 -5.26 9.91 -8.26
C MET A 108 -5.65 11.39 -8.29
N PRO A 109 -6.82 11.76 -7.74
CA PRO A 109 -7.31 13.10 -7.88
C PRO A 109 -6.47 14.06 -7.04
N SER A 110 -6.26 15.26 -7.57
CA SER A 110 -5.33 16.27 -7.02
C SER A 110 -5.79 16.88 -5.69
N ASP A 111 -7.04 16.63 -5.30
CA ASP A 111 -7.59 17.00 -4.00
C ASP A 111 -7.05 16.16 -2.85
N VAL A 112 -6.45 15.00 -3.16
CA VAL A 112 -5.75 14.16 -2.20
C VAL A 112 -4.31 14.67 -2.03
N SER A 113 -4.02 15.25 -0.88
CA SER A 113 -2.67 15.64 -0.52
C SER A 113 -1.86 14.42 -0.07
N ILE A 114 -1.10 13.84 -0.99
CA ILE A 114 -0.01 12.91 -0.68
C ILE A 114 1.29 13.70 -0.72
N ASP A 115 2.13 13.49 0.29
CA ASP A 115 3.47 14.07 0.35
C ASP A 115 4.29 13.67 -0.89
N GLU A 116 4.94 14.64 -1.54
CA GLU A 116 5.76 14.39 -2.73
C GLU A 116 6.92 13.43 -2.46
N GLU A 117 7.49 13.43 -1.25
CA GLU A 117 8.54 12.49 -0.87
C GLU A 117 7.99 11.06 -0.78
N HIS A 118 6.79 10.90 -0.23
CA HIS A 118 6.16 9.58 -0.18
C HIS A 118 5.84 9.06 -1.57
N ARG A 119 5.48 9.92 -2.55
CA ARG A 119 5.23 9.48 -3.93
C ARG A 119 6.43 8.76 -4.55
N LYS A 120 7.65 9.15 -4.17
CA LYS A 120 8.89 8.51 -4.64
C LYS A 120 9.08 7.08 -4.12
N LEU A 121 8.30 6.67 -3.12
CA LEU A 121 8.31 5.30 -2.59
C LEU A 121 7.65 4.30 -3.55
N TYR A 122 6.93 4.76 -4.57
CA TYR A 122 6.41 3.94 -5.67
C TYR A 122 7.18 4.17 -6.97
N ALA A 123 7.25 3.14 -7.81
CA ALA A 123 7.76 3.29 -9.17
C ALA A 123 6.89 4.28 -9.98
N PRO A 124 7.46 5.05 -10.93
CA PRO A 124 6.69 5.93 -11.82
C PRO A 124 5.53 5.21 -12.53
N SER A 125 5.68 3.91 -12.81
CA SER A 125 4.64 3.09 -13.42
C SER A 125 3.36 3.01 -12.59
N ALA A 126 3.40 3.18 -11.26
CA ALA A 126 2.19 3.26 -10.44
C ALA A 126 1.28 4.43 -10.83
N TYR A 127 1.87 5.50 -11.37
CA TYR A 127 1.20 6.73 -11.79
C TYR A 127 0.90 6.77 -13.29
N GLY A 128 1.12 5.66 -14.02
CA GLY A 128 0.96 5.63 -15.47
C GLY A 128 2.02 6.45 -16.22
N GLU A 129 3.06 6.90 -15.52
CA GLU A 129 4.21 7.56 -16.10
C GLU A 129 5.11 6.48 -16.70
N SER A 130 5.34 6.55 -18.01
CA SER A 130 6.34 5.71 -18.67
C SER A 130 7.71 6.35 -18.43
N GLY A 131 8.64 5.58 -17.87
CA GLY A 131 10.06 5.96 -17.81
C GLY A 131 10.71 5.98 -19.18
#